data_AF-A0A2V6AT44-F1
#
_entry.id   AF-A0A2V6AT44-F1
#
_cell.length_a   1.000
_cell.length_b   1.000
_cell.length_c   1.000
_cell.angle_alpha   90.00
_cell.angle_beta   90.00
_cell.angle_gamma   90.00
#
_symmetry.space_group_name_H-M   'P 1'
#
loop_
_entity.id
_entity.type
_entity.pdbx_description
1 polymer ?
#
loop_
_entity_poly.entity_id
_entity_poly.type
_entity_poly.pdbx_seq_one_letter_code
_entity_poly.pdbx_strand_id
1 'polypeptide(L)'
;MVVAGHEPPDFNIETKGKACFLSVDHDIPRHQNAVVSGRLDKLAKIAAAWNYAKSTWNPHYLMKLDADDLISSRLVQWLENFGREPGYLIKHGWLWQSGTRYLLQFTEYLDRVC
;
A
#
# COMPACT_ATOMS: atom_id res chain seq x y z
N MET A 1 -7.80 -3.92 -10.41
CA MET A 1 -6.80 -3.87 -9.32
C MET A 1 -7.33 -4.68 -8.14
N VAL A 2 -6.47 -5.40 -7.43
CA VAL A 2 -6.84 -6.16 -6.23
C VAL A 2 -6.15 -5.52 -5.05
N VAL A 3 -6.91 -5.20 -3.99
CA VAL A 3 -6.37 -4.75 -2.70
C VAL A 3 -6.65 -5.86 -1.70
N ALA A 4 -5.62 -6.41 -1.06
CA ALA A 4 -5.80 -7.51 -0.10
C ALA A 4 -5.50 -7.05 1.33
N GLY A 5 -6.39 -7.37 2.25
CA GLY A 5 -6.27 -7.01 3.67
C GLY A 5 -7.23 -7.81 4.53
N HIS A 6 -7.02 -7.83 5.85
CA HIS A 6 -7.94 -8.54 6.76
C HIS A 6 -9.29 -7.84 6.79
N GLU A 7 -9.26 -6.52 7.02
CA GLU A 7 -10.45 -5.69 7.13
C GLU A 7 -10.50 -4.69 5.97
N PRO A 8 -11.67 -4.53 5.31
CA PRO A 8 -11.85 -3.45 4.35
C PRO A 8 -11.79 -2.10 5.07
N PRO A 9 -11.35 -1.04 4.39
CA PRO A 9 -11.46 0.30 4.93
C PRO A 9 -12.93 0.67 5.22
N ASP A 10 -13.15 1.45 6.26
CA ASP A 10 -14.46 1.95 6.69
C ASP A 10 -15.00 3.09 5.80
N PHE A 11 -14.23 3.49 4.80
CA PHE A 11 -14.62 4.45 3.77
C PHE A 11 -14.82 3.78 2.42
N ASN A 12 -15.79 4.29 1.65
CA ASN A 12 -16.00 3.86 0.28
C ASN A 12 -14.83 4.31 -0.59
N ILE A 13 -14.00 3.36 -1.02
CA ILE A 13 -13.07 3.63 -2.11
C ILE A 13 -13.90 3.68 -3.40
N GLU A 14 -14.22 4.89 -3.88
CA GLU A 14 -14.87 5.10 -5.19
C GLU A 14 -13.93 4.68 -6.33
N THR A 15 -13.80 3.37 -6.56
CA THR A 15 -12.93 2.86 -7.62
C THR A 15 -13.64 2.76 -8.96
N LYS A 16 -14.92 3.16 -9.06
CA LYS A 16 -15.76 2.97 -10.25
C LYS A 16 -15.64 1.53 -10.81
N GLY A 17 -15.57 0.54 -9.93
CA GLY A 17 -15.40 -0.89 -10.28
C GLY A 17 -13.99 -1.29 -10.73
N LYS A 18 -13.00 -0.40 -10.67
CA LYS A 18 -11.62 -0.67 -11.09
C LYS A 18 -10.78 -1.37 -10.03
N ALA A 19 -11.23 -1.41 -8.78
CA ALA A 19 -10.61 -2.19 -7.72
C ALA A 19 -11.61 -3.08 -7.00
N CYS A 20 -11.15 -4.27 -6.60
CA CYS A 20 -11.85 -5.13 -5.66
C CYS A 20 -11.00 -5.28 -4.40
N PHE A 21 -11.68 -5.28 -3.24
CA PHE A 21 -11.06 -5.62 -1.97
C PHE A 21 -11.19 -7.14 -1.76
N LEU A 22 -10.07 -7.81 -1.56
CA LEU A 22 -9.98 -9.21 -1.20
C LEU A 22 -9.73 -9.30 0.31
N SER A 23 -10.75 -9.69 1.06
CA SER A 23 -10.57 -10.00 2.48
C SER A 23 -9.74 -11.29 2.60
N VAL A 24 -8.69 -11.25 3.41
CA VAL A 24 -7.89 -12.41 3.78
C VAL A 24 -8.12 -12.75 5.23
N ASP A 25 -8.14 -14.04 5.55
CA ASP A 25 -8.39 -14.55 6.91
C ASP A 25 -7.32 -15.58 7.27
N HIS A 26 -6.05 -15.15 7.21
CA HIS A 26 -4.92 -15.95 7.68
C HIS A 26 -4.41 -15.39 8.99
N ASP A 27 -3.94 -16.28 9.86
CA ASP A 27 -3.28 -15.84 11.09
C ASP A 27 -2.03 -15.01 10.78
N ILE A 28 -1.85 -13.91 11.52
CA ILE A 28 -0.63 -13.11 11.42
C ILE A 28 0.57 -14.01 11.78
N PRO A 29 1.58 -14.17 10.90
CA PRO A 29 2.69 -15.07 11.15
C PRO A 29 3.43 -14.69 12.43
N ARG A 30 3.42 -15.58 13.42
CA ARG A 30 4.06 -15.34 14.72
C ARG A 30 5.57 -15.38 14.56
N HIS A 31 6.24 -14.28 14.88
CA HIS A 31 7.69 -14.20 14.89
C HIS A 31 8.15 -13.31 16.06
N GLN A 32 9.28 -13.63 16.68
CA GLN A 32 9.81 -12.86 17.83
C GLN A 32 10.10 -11.39 17.49
N ASN A 33 10.46 -11.14 16.24
CA ASN A 33 10.64 -9.80 15.67
C ASN A 33 9.37 -9.37 14.92
N ALA A 34 8.73 -8.30 15.40
CA ALA A 34 7.51 -7.73 14.81
C ALA A 34 7.69 -7.26 13.36
N VAL A 35 8.87 -6.74 12.99
CA VAL A 35 9.18 -6.33 11.60
C VAL A 35 9.14 -7.53 10.66
N VAL A 36 9.68 -8.67 11.11
CA VAL A 36 9.66 -9.91 10.32
C VAL A 36 8.23 -10.45 10.20
N SER A 37 7.46 -10.44 11.30
CA SER A 37 6.05 -10.83 11.29
C SER A 37 5.24 -10.00 10.28
N GLY A 38 5.39 -8.67 10.29
CA GLY A 38 4.73 -7.77 9.34
C GLY A 38 5.14 -8.00 7.88
N ARG A 39 6.41 -8.33 7.61
CA ARG A 39 6.86 -8.69 6.26
C ARG A 39 6.24 -9.99 5.77
N LEU A 40 6.15 -11.01 6.63
CA LEU A 40 5.54 -12.29 6.28
C LEU A 40 4.04 -12.13 6.02
N ASP A 41 3.34 -11.35 6.85
CA ASP A 41 1.93 -11.01 6.63
C ASP A 41 1.73 -10.28 5.29
N LYS A 42 2.57 -9.29 4.98
CA LYS A 42 2.54 -8.58 3.69
C LYS A 42 2.72 -9.53 2.50
N LEU A 43 3.65 -10.49 2.60
CA LEU A 43 3.89 -11.48 1.54
C LEU A 43 2.68 -12.43 1.36
N ALA A 44 2.05 -12.86 2.45
CA ALA A 44 0.85 -13.70 2.39
C ALA A 44 -0.30 -12.99 1.67
N LYS A 45 -0.52 -11.70 1.98
CA LYS A 45 -1.52 -10.86 1.29
C LYS A 45 -1.23 -10.70 -0.20
N ILE A 46 0.02 -10.46 -0.57
CA ILE A 46 0.44 -10.36 -1.98
C ILE A 46 0.19 -11.69 -2.71
N ALA A 47 0.51 -12.82 -2.08
CA ALA A 47 0.27 -14.15 -2.66
C ALA A 47 -1.23 -14.41 -2.87
N ALA A 48 -2.08 -14.04 -1.92
CA ALA A 48 -3.54 -14.15 -2.06
C ALA A 48 -4.07 -13.30 -3.23
N ALA A 49 -3.64 -12.03 -3.31
CA ALA A 49 -4.01 -11.14 -4.41
C ALA A 49 -3.53 -11.66 -5.78
N TRP A 50 -2.32 -12.21 -5.83
CA TRP A 50 -1.76 -12.82 -7.04
C TRP A 50 -2.59 -14.03 -7.49
N ASN A 51 -2.88 -14.96 -6.59
CA ASN A 51 -3.65 -16.17 -6.90
C ASN A 51 -5.04 -15.79 -7.44
N TYR A 52 -5.70 -14.82 -6.79
CA TYR A 52 -6.98 -14.30 -7.25
C TYR A 52 -6.88 -13.65 -8.64
N ALA A 53 -5.89 -12.79 -8.87
CA ALA A 53 -5.72 -12.14 -10.17
C ALA A 53 -5.43 -13.16 -11.29
N LYS A 54 -4.61 -14.17 -11.00
CA LYS A 54 -4.31 -15.29 -11.91
C LYS A 54 -5.55 -16.08 -12.26
N SER A 55 -6.37 -16.48 -11.29
CA SER A 55 -7.59 -17.25 -11.55
C SER A 55 -8.68 -16.43 -12.25
N THR A 56 -8.74 -15.13 -11.98
CA THR A 56 -9.86 -14.28 -12.46
C THR A 56 -9.59 -13.69 -13.84
N TRP A 57 -8.35 -13.27 -14.13
CA TRP A 57 -8.02 -12.54 -15.36
C TRP A 57 -6.90 -13.17 -16.19
N ASN A 58 -6.17 -14.16 -15.65
CA ASN A 58 -4.99 -14.75 -16.27
C ASN A 58 -4.00 -13.72 -16.89
N PRO A 59 -3.52 -12.73 -16.11
CA PRO A 59 -2.68 -11.67 -16.65
C PRO A 59 -1.28 -12.19 -17.01
N HIS A 60 -0.71 -11.60 -18.06
CA HIS A 60 0.69 -11.79 -18.47
C HIS A 60 1.68 -11.04 -17.57
N TYR A 61 1.26 -9.90 -17.01
CA TYR A 61 2.08 -9.03 -16.18
C TYR A 61 1.32 -8.60 -14.93
N LEU A 62 2.03 -8.38 -13.83
CA LEU A 62 1.46 -7.87 -12.59
C LEU A 62 2.38 -6.80 -12.00
N MET A 63 1.76 -5.78 -11.43
CA MET A 63 2.45 -4.72 -10.69
C MET A 63 1.94 -4.74 -9.25
N LYS A 64 2.86 -4.74 -8.28
CA LYS A 64 2.55 -4.51 -6.87
C LYS A 64 2.70 -3.01 -6.59
N LEU A 65 1.67 -2.42 -6.00
CA LEU A 65 1.62 -1.03 -5.54
C LEU A 65 1.23 -1.04 -4.07
N ASP A 66 1.80 -0.14 -3.26
CA ASP A 66 1.28 0.07 -1.92
C ASP A 66 -0.01 0.90 -2.00
N ALA A 67 -0.91 0.73 -1.02
CA ALA A 67 -2.25 1.33 -1.11
C ALA A 67 -2.21 2.86 -1.06
N ASP A 68 -1.22 3.41 -0.38
CA ASP A 68 -0.90 4.84 -0.33
C ASP A 68 -0.28 5.38 -1.61
N ASP A 69 0.18 4.54 -2.55
CA ASP A 69 0.55 5.02 -3.90
C ASP A 69 -0.68 5.51 -4.70
N LEU A 70 -1.90 5.21 -4.22
CA LEU A 70 -3.16 5.61 -4.86
C LEU A 70 -3.62 7.04 -4.51
N ILE A 71 -2.72 7.90 -4.04
CA ILE A 71 -3.00 9.31 -3.73
C ILE A 71 -3.58 10.06 -4.94
N SER A 72 -3.20 9.70 -6.17
CA SER A 72 -3.74 10.34 -7.37
C SER A 72 -3.68 9.47 -8.61
N SER A 73 -4.81 9.34 -9.30
CA SER A 73 -4.89 8.71 -10.63
C SER A 73 -4.12 9.46 -11.72
N ARG A 74 -3.62 10.66 -11.42
CA ARG A 74 -2.80 11.48 -12.33
C ARG A 74 -1.30 11.24 -12.16
N LEU A 75 -0.86 10.38 -11.23
CA LEU A 75 0.57 10.09 -11.03
C LEU A 75 1.23 9.52 -12.29
N VAL A 76 0.57 8.57 -12.97
CA VAL A 76 1.07 8.01 -14.23
C VAL A 76 1.13 9.07 -15.32
N GLN A 77 0.05 9.84 -15.50
CA GLN A 77 0.01 10.94 -16.47
C GLN A 77 1.05 12.03 -16.17
N TRP A 78 1.32 12.30 -14.89
CA TRP A 78 2.37 13.21 -14.46
C TRP A 78 3.75 12.65 -14.79
N LEU A 79 4.01 11.37 -14.53
CA LEU A 79 5.26 10.71 -14.93
C LEU A 79 5.45 10.66 -16.45
N GLU A 80 4.39 10.49 -17.24
CA GLU A 80 4.48 10.59 -18.70
C GLU A 80 4.87 11.99 -19.17
N ASN A 81 4.28 13.02 -18.55
CA ASN A 81 4.49 14.42 -18.94
C ASN A 81 5.78 15.02 -18.35
N PHE A 82 6.24 14.51 -17.21
CA PHE A 82 7.33 15.10 -16.40
C PHE A 82 8.35 14.05 -15.93
N GLY A 83 8.41 12.85 -16.53
CA GLY A 83 9.22 11.72 -16.05
C GLY A 83 10.75 11.89 -16.08
N ARG A 84 11.23 13.07 -16.50
CA ARG A 84 12.64 13.48 -16.39
C ARG A 84 12.89 14.46 -15.24
N GLU A 85 11.82 15.01 -14.66
CA GLU A 85 11.90 15.83 -13.46
C GLU A 85 12.14 14.94 -12.25
N PRO A 86 13.00 15.33 -11.31
CA PRO A 86 13.15 14.61 -10.05
C PRO A 86 11.79 14.52 -9.35
N GLY A 87 11.43 13.32 -8.88
CA GLY A 87 10.20 13.09 -8.13
C GLY A 87 10.13 13.93 -6.85
N TYR A 88 8.96 13.92 -6.20
CA TYR A 88 8.77 14.64 -4.95
C TYR A 88 9.45 13.88 -3.80
N LEU A 89 10.46 14.51 -3.18
CA LEU A 89 11.05 14.03 -1.93
C LEU A 89 10.39 14.75 -0.76
N ILE A 90 9.55 14.04 -0.01
CA ILE A 90 8.87 14.58 1.17
C ILE A 90 9.81 14.48 2.37
N LYS A 91 10.58 15.54 2.62
CA LYS A 91 11.53 15.59 3.76
C LYS A 91 10.88 15.94 5.09
N HIS A 92 9.73 16.62 5.04
CA HIS A 92 9.07 17.19 6.22
C HIS A 92 7.63 16.73 6.29
N GLY A 93 7.10 16.56 7.49
CA GLY A 93 5.70 16.24 7.69
C GLY A 93 5.42 15.75 9.10
N TRP A 94 4.32 15.03 9.27
CA TRP A 94 3.88 14.55 10.57
C TRP A 94 3.60 13.06 10.48
N LEU A 95 4.08 12.31 11.47
CA LEU A 95 3.80 10.89 11.61
C LEU A 95 2.88 10.69 12.81
N TRP A 96 1.78 9.98 12.58
CA TRP A 96 0.89 9.52 13.64
C TRP A 96 1.19 8.05 13.93
N GLN A 97 1.38 7.72 15.21
CA GLN A 97 1.57 6.35 15.65
C GLN A 97 0.30 5.86 16.35
N SER A 98 -0.16 4.67 15.99
CA SER A 98 -1.34 4.09 16.62
C SER A 98 -1.15 3.99 18.14
N GLY A 99 -2.12 4.50 18.90
CA GLY A 99 -2.09 4.55 20.36
C GLY A 99 -1.51 5.84 20.98
N THR A 100 -1.01 6.79 20.18
CA THR A 100 -0.52 8.08 20.68
C THR A 100 -1.54 9.20 20.49
N ARG A 101 -1.51 10.20 21.40
CA ARG A 101 -2.34 11.42 21.30
C ARG A 101 -1.69 12.54 20.50
N TYR A 102 -0.44 12.37 20.08
CA TYR A 102 0.38 13.44 19.51
C TYR A 102 0.87 13.06 18.11
N LEU A 103 0.95 14.06 17.25
CA LEU A 103 1.63 13.96 15.96
C LEU A 103 3.11 14.26 16.16
N LEU A 104 3.98 13.38 15.66
CA LEU A 104 5.42 13.62 15.65
C LEU A 104 5.77 14.44 14.41
N GLN A 105 6.23 15.68 14.62
CA GLN A 105 6.71 16.51 13.52
C GLN A 105 8.12 16.09 13.13
N PHE A 106 8.31 15.81 11.84
CA PHE A 106 9.61 15.62 11.22
C PHE A 106 9.97 16.88 10.45
N THR A 107 11.02 17.55 10.92
CA THR A 107 11.58 18.74 10.28
C THR A 107 12.66 18.40 9.27
N GLU A 108 13.15 17.16 9.23
CA GLU A 108 14.03 16.58 8.20
C GLU A 108 13.82 15.05 8.14
N TYR A 109 14.20 14.43 7.02
CA TYR A 109 14.30 12.97 6.81
C TYR A 109 13.02 12.14 6.95
N LEU A 110 11.83 12.72 6.80
CA LEU A 110 10.58 11.93 6.83
C LEU A 110 10.61 10.79 5.79
N ASP A 111 11.21 11.04 4.62
CA ASP A 111 11.45 10.09 3.54
C ASP A 111 12.22 8.82 3.94
N ARG A 112 12.91 8.83 5.09
CA ARG A 112 13.67 7.68 5.60
C ARG A 112 12.92 6.82 6.61
N VAL A 113 11.75 7.28 7.05
CA VAL A 113 10.95 6.65 8.11
C VAL A 113 9.70 5.95 7.54
N CYS A 114 9.24 6.41 6.38
CA CYS A 114 8.15 5.80 5.61
C CYS A 114 8.65 4.66 4.70
#